data_AF-A0A3N2IJT8-F1
#
_entry.id   AF-A0A3N2IJT8-F1
#
_cell.length_a   1.000
_cell.length_b   1.000
_cell.length_c   1.000
_cell.angle_alpha   90.00
_cell.angle_beta   90.00
_cell.angle_gamma   90.00
#
_symmetry.space_group_name_H-M   'P 1'
#
loop_
_entity.id
_entity.type
_entity.pdbx_description
1 polymer ?
#
loop_
_entity_poly.entity_id
_entity_poly.type
_entity_poly.pdbx_seq_one_letter_code
_entity_poly.pdbx_strand_id
1 'polypeptide(L)'
;MTRIPEPDETPDGPAWEGRLLDRPDEEVVDQGVAFDVRTLMSRRGLLAVLGAGAGSLVLAACTTGGGSTSGATGSATASATPSAEPTSGSTAAVPAAEIPDETAGPYPGDGSNGPDVLARSGIVRSDIRSSLDGGATAAGVPMTLTLTILDQAAGDAPFAGVAVYVWHCDASGGYSMYSDGITDETYLRGVQVADADGAVTFTSIFPACYSGRWPHIHFEVYPDAASVTDSSSTIATSQVAMPQAACETVYALADYDGSSRNLGQVSLTSDGVFGDDGGALQLGTTTGDATRGYAVALTARVDTATTPTAGSAPGGR
;
A
#
# COMPACT_ATOMS: atom_id res chain seq x y z
N MET A 1 10.00 18.33 -25.29
CA MET A 1 9.07 19.45 -25.01
C MET A 1 7.69 18.83 -24.91
N THR A 2 7.41 18.22 -23.77
CA THR A 2 6.13 17.57 -23.47
C THR A 2 5.19 18.67 -23.01
N ARG A 3 4.05 18.85 -23.69
CA ARG A 3 3.09 19.90 -23.33
C ARG A 3 2.40 19.49 -22.04
N ILE A 4 2.68 20.23 -20.96
CA ILE A 4 1.83 20.26 -19.78
C ILE A 4 0.44 20.70 -20.25
N PRO A 5 -0.65 20.04 -19.79
CA PRO A 5 -1.99 20.56 -20.00
C PRO A 5 -2.10 21.94 -19.33
N GLU A 6 -2.07 22.99 -20.15
CA GLU A 6 -2.22 24.37 -19.68
C GLU A 6 -3.71 24.64 -19.38
N PRO A 7 -4.04 25.28 -18.25
CA PRO A 7 -5.41 25.66 -17.94
C PRO A 7 -5.94 26.67 -18.97
N ASP A 8 -7.22 26.57 -19.28
CA ASP A 8 -7.99 27.58 -19.99
C ASP A 8 -8.19 28.81 -19.10
N GLU A 9 -7.70 29.97 -19.54
CA GLU A 9 -7.94 31.24 -18.85
C GLU A 9 -9.39 31.68 -19.06
N THR A 10 -10.17 31.74 -17.98
CA THR A 10 -11.58 32.18 -18.00
C THR A 10 -11.75 33.50 -17.25
N PRO A 11 -12.86 34.26 -17.46
CA PRO A 11 -13.12 35.49 -16.73
C PRO A 11 -13.19 35.34 -15.21
N ASP A 12 -13.44 34.12 -14.73
CA ASP A 12 -13.56 33.79 -13.31
C ASP A 12 -12.26 33.18 -12.73
N GLY A 13 -11.21 33.00 -13.55
CA GLY A 13 -9.90 32.44 -13.18
C GLY A 13 -9.42 31.30 -14.11
N PRO A 14 -8.20 30.77 -13.91
CA PRO A 14 -7.69 29.64 -14.69
C PRO A 14 -8.52 28.39 -14.39
N ALA A 15 -8.88 27.67 -15.45
CA ALA A 15 -9.77 26.52 -15.39
C ALA A 15 -9.25 25.33 -16.22
N TRP A 16 -9.53 24.11 -15.81
CA TRP A 16 -9.22 22.91 -16.60
C TRP A 16 -10.50 22.12 -16.86
N GLU A 17 -10.79 21.84 -18.14
CA GLU A 17 -12.03 21.18 -18.58
C GLU A 17 -13.31 21.89 -18.05
N GLY A 18 -13.31 23.22 -18.08
CA GLY A 18 -14.45 24.04 -17.65
C GLY A 18 -14.61 24.20 -16.13
N ARG A 19 -13.59 23.88 -15.32
CA ARG A 19 -13.62 23.97 -13.85
C ARG A 19 -12.48 24.85 -13.34
N LEU A 20 -12.78 25.82 -12.46
CA LEU A 20 -11.77 26.68 -11.86
C LEU A 20 -10.78 25.88 -10.99
N LEU A 21 -9.50 26.24 -11.08
CA LEU A 21 -8.44 25.73 -10.21
C LEU A 21 -8.64 26.21 -8.77
N ASP A 22 -8.45 25.32 -7.80
CA ASP A 22 -8.55 25.68 -6.38
C ASP A 22 -7.29 26.45 -5.90
N ARG A 23 -6.17 26.29 -6.62
CA ARG A 23 -4.90 27.00 -6.46
C ARG A 23 -4.41 27.55 -7.81
N PRO A 24 -4.77 28.79 -8.17
CA PRO A 24 -4.56 29.35 -9.51
C PRO A 24 -3.09 29.63 -9.86
N ASP A 25 -2.19 29.59 -8.88
CA ASP A 25 -0.75 29.75 -9.02
C ASP A 25 0.02 28.43 -9.09
N GLU A 26 -0.67 27.30 -8.93
CA GLU A 26 -0.10 25.95 -8.99
C GLU A 26 -0.55 25.21 -10.27
N GLU A 27 0.21 24.21 -10.68
CA GLU A 27 -0.12 23.41 -11.86
C GLU A 27 -1.39 22.57 -11.63
N VAL A 28 -2.02 22.12 -12.71
CA VAL A 28 -3.27 21.31 -12.65
C VAL A 28 -3.09 20.04 -11.81
N VAL A 29 -1.87 19.50 -11.73
CA VAL A 29 -1.52 18.28 -11.00
C VAL A 29 -1.28 18.48 -9.50
N ASP A 30 -1.09 19.72 -9.04
CA ASP A 30 -0.74 20.06 -7.65
C ASP A 30 -1.88 20.69 -6.85
N GLN A 31 -3.10 20.65 -7.40
CA GLN A 31 -4.28 21.28 -6.80
C GLN A 31 -4.75 20.63 -5.48
N GLY A 32 -4.19 19.47 -5.13
CA GLY A 32 -4.41 18.75 -3.89
C GLY A 32 -5.78 18.07 -3.78
N VAL A 33 -6.01 17.46 -2.61
CA VAL A 33 -7.12 16.52 -2.34
C VAL A 33 -8.50 17.09 -2.67
N ALA A 34 -8.73 18.39 -2.50
CA ALA A 34 -10.02 19.01 -2.80
C ALA A 34 -10.36 18.98 -4.30
N PHE A 35 -9.37 19.19 -5.16
CA PHE A 35 -9.50 19.13 -6.61
C PHE A 35 -9.60 17.68 -7.11
N ASP A 36 -8.84 16.77 -6.49
CA ASP A 36 -8.88 15.34 -6.79
C ASP A 36 -10.24 14.72 -6.42
N VAL A 37 -10.75 15.02 -5.23
CA VAL A 37 -12.08 14.57 -4.78
C VAL A 37 -13.17 15.14 -5.67
N ARG A 38 -13.11 16.42 -6.06
CA ARG A 38 -14.10 17.03 -6.98
C ARG A 38 -14.04 16.40 -8.37
N THR A 39 -12.85 16.07 -8.87
CA THR A 39 -12.64 15.37 -10.14
C THR A 39 -13.26 13.97 -10.09
N LEU A 40 -13.03 13.22 -9.01
CA LEU A 40 -13.62 11.88 -8.81
C LEU A 40 -15.14 11.92 -8.63
N MET A 41 -15.69 12.94 -7.95
CA MET A 41 -17.14 13.11 -7.78
C MET A 41 -17.85 13.49 -9.09
N SER A 42 -17.21 14.26 -9.97
CA SER A 42 -17.78 14.62 -11.29
C SER A 42 -17.89 13.39 -12.21
N ARG A 43 -16.92 12.47 -12.17
CA ARG A 43 -16.95 11.19 -12.88
C ARG A 43 -18.01 10.23 -12.31
N ARG A 44 -18.20 10.19 -10.98
CA ARG A 44 -19.31 9.48 -10.33
C ARG A 44 -20.68 10.05 -10.69
N GLY A 45 -20.78 11.35 -10.95
CA GLY A 45 -22.00 11.99 -11.45
C GLY A 45 -22.45 11.48 -12.83
N LEU A 46 -21.50 11.11 -13.70
CA LEU A 46 -21.79 10.53 -15.02
C LEU A 46 -22.29 9.07 -14.91
N LEU A 47 -21.84 8.32 -13.90
CA LEU A 47 -22.22 6.92 -13.66
C LEU A 47 -23.51 6.77 -12.81
N ALA A 48 -23.85 7.76 -11.98
CA ALA A 48 -25.07 7.75 -11.17
C ALA A 48 -26.37 7.87 -11.99
N VAL A 49 -26.28 8.26 -13.28
CA VAL A 49 -27.44 8.29 -14.19
C VAL A 49 -27.86 6.87 -14.63
N LEU A 50 -27.07 5.83 -14.36
CA LEU A 50 -27.31 4.47 -14.88
C LEU A 50 -27.60 3.37 -13.84
N GLY A 51 -27.63 3.65 -12.53
CA GLY A 51 -27.54 2.59 -11.51
C GLY A 51 -28.44 2.66 -10.28
N ALA A 52 -29.65 3.22 -10.35
CA ALA A 52 -30.56 3.25 -9.19
C ALA A 52 -31.54 2.07 -9.17
N GLY A 53 -31.26 1.02 -8.37
CA GLY A 53 -32.20 -0.06 -8.10
C GLY A 53 -31.84 -0.97 -6.92
N ALA A 54 -32.51 -0.76 -5.77
CA ALA A 54 -32.80 -1.68 -4.63
C ALA A 54 -31.61 -2.35 -3.88
N GLY A 55 -31.55 -2.53 -2.55
CA GLY A 55 -32.44 -2.29 -1.40
C GLY A 55 -32.03 -3.17 -0.18
N SER A 56 -32.38 -2.73 1.05
CA SER A 56 -32.53 -3.46 2.37
C SER A 56 -31.28 -3.98 3.12
N LEU A 57 -30.98 -3.58 4.39
CA LEU A 57 -31.57 -3.92 5.74
C LEU A 57 -31.26 -5.39 6.20
N VAL A 58 -30.88 -5.81 7.42
CA VAL A 58 -30.56 -5.23 8.75
C VAL A 58 -30.17 -6.38 9.76
N LEU A 59 -29.44 -6.06 10.84
CA LEU A 59 -29.32 -6.66 12.21
C LEU A 59 -28.42 -7.87 12.61
N ALA A 60 -27.80 -7.66 13.79
CA ALA A 60 -26.94 -8.50 14.64
C ALA A 60 -27.69 -9.29 15.74
N ALA A 61 -27.02 -10.26 16.40
CA ALA A 61 -27.07 -10.49 17.86
C ALA A 61 -26.14 -11.62 18.36
N CYS A 62 -25.50 -11.38 19.50
CA CYS A 62 -24.63 -12.27 20.30
C CYS A 62 -25.44 -13.17 21.25
N THR A 63 -24.84 -14.25 21.79
CA THR A 63 -24.99 -14.63 23.21
C THR A 63 -24.03 -15.75 23.66
N THR A 64 -23.62 -15.65 24.94
CA THR A 64 -22.61 -16.36 25.73
C THR A 64 -23.21 -17.34 26.75
N GLY A 65 -22.42 -18.32 27.22
CA GLY A 65 -22.59 -19.04 28.50
C GLY A 65 -21.92 -20.43 28.43
N GLY A 66 -21.21 -20.99 29.41
CA GLY A 66 -20.92 -20.70 30.81
C GLY A 66 -20.71 -22.04 31.56
N GLY A 67 -19.70 -22.17 32.43
CA GLY A 67 -19.74 -23.12 33.58
C GLY A 67 -18.73 -24.28 33.68
N SER A 68 -17.64 -24.04 34.42
CA SER A 68 -17.13 -24.75 35.63
C SER A 68 -16.62 -26.22 35.67
N THR A 69 -15.29 -26.35 35.81
CA THR A 69 -14.45 -27.01 36.87
C THR A 69 -14.74 -28.39 37.53
N SER A 70 -13.72 -29.26 37.56
CA SER A 70 -13.16 -30.04 38.71
C SER A 70 -11.85 -30.72 38.25
N GLY A 71 -10.65 -30.56 38.86
CA GLY A 71 -10.11 -31.20 40.09
C GLY A 71 -9.65 -32.65 39.82
N ALA A 72 -8.43 -33.17 40.10
CA ALA A 72 -7.27 -32.78 40.92
C ALA A 72 -6.02 -33.68 40.60
N THR A 73 -4.82 -33.24 41.01
CA THR A 73 -3.60 -33.98 41.51
C THR A 73 -3.13 -35.28 40.82
N GLY A 74 -1.84 -35.57 40.53
CA GLY A 74 -0.52 -34.98 40.77
C GLY A 74 0.56 -36.09 40.71
N SER A 75 1.75 -35.84 40.14
CA SER A 75 3.07 -36.39 40.57
C SER A 75 4.21 -36.06 39.59
N ALA A 76 5.34 -35.70 40.18
CA ALA A 76 6.69 -35.52 39.62
C ALA A 76 7.25 -36.84 39.04
N THR A 77 8.31 -36.97 38.23
CA THR A 77 9.42 -36.11 37.76
C THR A 77 10.10 -36.91 36.63
N ALA A 78 10.66 -36.26 35.61
CA ALA A 78 11.94 -36.68 35.00
C ALA A 78 12.52 -35.50 34.21
N SER A 79 13.74 -35.11 34.57
CA SER A 79 14.52 -34.09 33.89
C SER A 79 15.08 -34.68 32.59
N ALA A 80 14.73 -34.07 31.47
CA ALA A 80 15.33 -34.36 30.17
C ALA A 80 16.21 -33.19 29.74
N THR A 81 17.43 -33.53 29.32
CA THR A 81 18.46 -32.65 28.76
C THR A 81 17.93 -31.91 27.52
N PRO A 82 18.17 -30.60 27.35
CA PRO A 82 17.68 -29.88 26.17
C PRO A 82 18.47 -30.33 24.94
N SER A 83 17.81 -31.05 24.05
CA SER A 83 18.25 -31.22 22.67
C SER A 83 17.78 -29.99 21.90
N ALA A 84 18.65 -29.40 21.08
CA ALA A 84 18.33 -28.22 20.30
C ALA A 84 17.09 -28.49 19.41
N GLU A 85 16.00 -27.79 19.69
CA GLU A 85 14.84 -27.71 18.81
C GLU A 85 15.26 -27.04 17.49
N PRO A 86 14.72 -27.48 16.34
CA PRO A 86 14.80 -26.66 15.15
C PRO A 86 14.07 -25.35 15.46
N THR A 87 14.66 -24.22 15.08
CA THR A 87 13.98 -22.93 15.10
C THR A 87 12.69 -23.04 14.28
N SER A 88 11.57 -23.20 14.98
CA SER A 88 10.24 -22.98 14.43
C SER A 88 10.26 -21.58 13.82
N GLY A 89 10.01 -21.50 12.51
CA GLY A 89 9.73 -20.23 11.87
C GLY A 89 8.64 -19.52 12.67
N SER A 90 8.88 -18.26 13.01
CA SER A 90 7.88 -17.42 13.64
C SER A 90 6.71 -17.33 12.68
N THR A 91 5.67 -18.16 12.86
CA THR A 91 4.38 -17.97 12.20
C THR A 91 3.91 -16.59 12.60
N ALA A 92 3.98 -15.64 11.66
CA ALA A 92 3.47 -14.30 11.86
C ALA A 92 2.01 -14.40 12.34
N ALA A 93 1.65 -13.58 13.33
CA ALA A 93 0.30 -13.61 13.87
C ALA A 93 -0.69 -13.34 12.74
N VAL A 94 -1.66 -14.24 12.56
CA VAL A 94 -2.71 -14.10 11.55
C VAL A 94 -3.57 -12.88 11.89
N PRO A 95 -3.68 -11.87 11.00
CA PRO A 95 -4.56 -10.72 11.21
C PRO A 95 -6.01 -11.13 11.50
N ALA A 96 -6.75 -10.31 12.25
CA ALA A 96 -8.12 -10.66 12.67
C ALA A 96 -9.18 -10.54 11.56
N ALA A 97 -8.85 -9.88 10.45
CA ALA A 97 -9.74 -9.63 9.33
C ALA A 97 -8.98 -9.65 7.99
N GLU A 98 -9.72 -9.59 6.88
CA GLU A 98 -9.16 -9.38 5.55
C GLU A 98 -8.40 -8.03 5.51
N ILE A 99 -7.33 -7.96 4.74
CA ILE A 99 -6.64 -6.70 4.48
C ILE A 99 -7.63 -5.71 3.85
N PRO A 100 -7.74 -4.46 4.34
CA PRO A 100 -8.58 -3.45 3.70
C PRO A 100 -8.19 -3.25 2.24
N ASP A 101 -9.18 -3.30 1.35
CA ASP A 101 -9.01 -2.95 -0.05
C ASP A 101 -9.01 -1.42 -0.19
N GLU A 102 -7.90 -0.88 -0.66
CA GLU A 102 -7.63 0.55 -0.73
C GLU A 102 -7.48 1.03 -2.17
N THR A 103 -7.40 2.35 -2.31
CA THR A 103 -7.02 2.92 -3.58
C THR A 103 -5.59 2.56 -4.01
N ALA A 104 -5.40 2.31 -5.31
CA ALA A 104 -4.10 2.31 -5.96
C ALA A 104 -3.47 3.72 -5.98
N GLY A 105 -4.27 4.76 -5.70
CA GLY A 105 -3.84 6.14 -5.83
C GLY A 105 -3.57 6.52 -7.29
N PRO A 106 -3.00 7.70 -7.53
CA PRO A 106 -2.81 8.21 -8.88
C PRO A 106 -1.56 7.65 -9.59
N TYR A 107 -0.68 6.92 -8.88
CA TYR A 107 0.66 6.55 -9.36
C TYR A 107 0.94 5.04 -9.52
N PRO A 108 -0.02 4.17 -9.89
CA PRO A 108 0.26 2.76 -10.14
C PRO A 108 1.15 2.60 -11.38
N GLY A 109 1.73 1.43 -11.58
CA GLY A 109 2.57 1.15 -12.76
C GLY A 109 1.97 0.05 -13.63
N ASP A 110 0.67 -0.17 -13.52
CA ASP A 110 -0.08 -1.33 -14.00
C ASP A 110 -0.87 -1.04 -15.30
N GLY A 111 -0.71 0.16 -15.87
CA GLY A 111 -1.43 0.60 -17.05
C GLY A 111 -2.84 1.15 -16.80
N SER A 112 -3.40 1.02 -15.59
CA SER A 112 -4.76 1.48 -15.26
C SER A 112 -4.92 3.01 -15.37
N ASN A 113 -3.81 3.75 -15.19
CA ASN A 113 -3.76 5.21 -15.25
C ASN A 113 -2.70 5.73 -16.25
N GLY A 114 -2.38 4.96 -17.29
CA GLY A 114 -1.50 5.38 -18.39
C GLY A 114 -0.14 4.68 -18.41
N PRO A 115 0.80 4.99 -17.49
CA PRO A 115 2.07 4.29 -17.37
C PRO A 115 1.93 2.80 -17.03
N ASP A 116 2.69 1.95 -17.74
CA ASP A 116 2.72 0.49 -17.53
C ASP A 116 4.17 -0.02 -17.51
N VAL A 117 4.65 -0.35 -16.30
CA VAL A 117 5.94 -1.01 -16.07
C VAL A 117 5.78 -2.52 -15.93
N LEU A 118 4.56 -3.03 -15.67
CA LEU A 118 4.31 -4.45 -15.45
C LEU A 118 4.47 -5.27 -16.73
N ALA A 119 4.25 -4.66 -17.90
CA ALA A 119 4.55 -5.27 -19.20
C ALA A 119 6.05 -5.33 -19.55
N ARG A 120 6.94 -4.73 -18.75
CA ARG A 120 8.37 -4.59 -19.09
C ARG A 120 9.22 -5.76 -18.60
N SER A 121 10.21 -6.13 -19.41
CA SER A 121 11.20 -7.14 -19.01
C SER A 121 11.98 -6.68 -17.77
N GLY A 122 12.24 -7.62 -16.86
CA GLY A 122 12.97 -7.36 -15.62
C GLY A 122 12.12 -6.86 -14.46
N ILE A 123 10.81 -6.61 -14.63
CA ILE A 123 9.95 -6.13 -13.54
C ILE A 123 9.78 -7.14 -12.40
N VAL A 124 9.88 -8.45 -12.70
CA VAL A 124 9.96 -9.49 -11.68
C VAL A 124 11.36 -9.49 -11.07
N ARG A 125 11.51 -8.88 -9.90
CA ARG A 125 12.81 -8.61 -9.25
C ARG A 125 12.65 -8.37 -7.75
N SER A 126 13.69 -8.71 -6.99
CA SER A 126 13.74 -8.43 -5.55
C SER A 126 14.35 -7.06 -5.23
N ASP A 127 15.40 -6.62 -5.92
CA ASP A 127 15.96 -5.28 -5.73
C ASP A 127 15.26 -4.28 -6.65
N ILE A 128 14.52 -3.36 -6.06
CA ILE A 128 13.73 -2.36 -6.79
C ILE A 128 14.40 -0.98 -6.80
N ARG A 129 15.59 -0.80 -6.21
CA ARG A 129 16.20 0.54 -6.05
C ARG A 129 16.62 1.19 -7.36
N SER A 130 16.91 0.40 -8.40
CA SER A 130 17.38 0.90 -9.71
C SER A 130 16.27 0.86 -10.76
N SER A 131 16.32 1.74 -11.76
CA SER A 131 15.48 1.63 -12.95
C SER A 131 15.85 0.40 -13.80
N LEU A 132 14.89 -0.16 -14.54
CA LEU A 132 15.01 -1.44 -15.24
C LEU A 132 16.10 -1.43 -16.33
N ASP A 133 16.23 -0.31 -17.05
CA ASP A 133 17.13 -0.21 -18.21
C ASP A 133 18.49 0.43 -17.88
N GLY A 134 18.93 0.41 -16.61
CA GLY A 134 20.20 1.00 -16.19
C GLY A 134 20.18 2.52 -16.07
N GLY A 135 19.02 3.09 -15.73
CA GLY A 135 18.82 4.50 -15.38
C GLY A 135 19.28 4.84 -13.97
N ALA A 136 18.56 5.74 -13.29
CA ALA A 136 18.89 6.16 -11.94
C ALA A 136 18.69 5.04 -10.91
N THR A 137 19.39 5.18 -9.78
CA THR A 137 19.14 4.43 -8.55
C THR A 137 18.63 5.39 -7.50
N ALA A 138 17.47 5.10 -6.92
CA ALA A 138 16.90 5.91 -5.85
C ALA A 138 17.80 5.86 -4.60
N ALA A 139 18.14 7.04 -4.09
CA ALA A 139 18.91 7.20 -2.85
C ALA A 139 17.96 7.31 -1.64
N GLY A 140 18.36 6.74 -0.50
CA GLY A 140 17.61 6.79 0.75
C GLY A 140 18.11 5.77 1.77
N VAL A 141 17.48 5.75 2.95
CA VAL A 141 17.78 4.76 3.99
C VAL A 141 17.43 3.37 3.46
N PRO A 142 18.34 2.39 3.49
CA PRO A 142 18.05 1.05 2.99
C PRO A 142 16.86 0.41 3.72
N MET A 143 16.03 -0.31 2.97
CA MET A 143 14.88 -1.02 3.51
C MET A 143 14.81 -2.42 2.91
N THR A 144 14.51 -3.42 3.73
CA THR A 144 14.01 -4.72 3.27
C THR A 144 12.53 -4.80 3.61
N LEU A 145 11.66 -4.94 2.61
CA LEU A 145 10.23 -5.13 2.80
C LEU A 145 9.89 -6.61 2.65
N THR A 146 9.22 -7.20 3.64
CA THR A 146 8.64 -8.53 3.56
C THR A 146 7.12 -8.45 3.68
N LEU A 147 6.40 -8.98 2.69
CA LEU A 147 4.96 -9.16 2.77
C LEU A 147 4.65 -10.65 2.83
N THR A 148 3.86 -11.08 3.81
CA THR A 148 3.34 -12.44 3.90
C THR A 148 1.87 -12.43 3.51
N ILE A 149 1.52 -13.10 2.41
CA ILE A 149 0.16 -13.18 1.90
C ILE A 149 -0.46 -14.50 2.34
N LEU A 150 -1.63 -14.42 2.99
CA LEU A 150 -2.42 -15.57 3.42
C LEU A 150 -3.72 -15.62 2.62
N ASP A 151 -4.14 -16.82 2.23
CA ASP A 151 -5.42 -17.06 1.57
C ASP A 151 -6.51 -17.35 2.61
N GLN A 152 -7.36 -16.35 2.88
CA GLN A 152 -8.47 -16.48 3.82
C GLN A 152 -9.46 -17.57 3.38
N ALA A 153 -9.72 -17.70 2.07
CA ALA A 153 -10.66 -18.69 1.56
C ALA A 153 -10.14 -20.13 1.70
N ALA A 154 -8.82 -20.31 1.75
CA ALA A 154 -8.16 -21.58 2.02
C ALA A 154 -7.80 -21.81 3.51
N GLY A 155 -8.45 -21.09 4.42
CA GLY A 155 -8.24 -21.28 5.87
C GLY A 155 -6.93 -20.69 6.38
N ASP A 156 -6.55 -19.51 5.87
CA ASP A 156 -5.34 -18.76 6.23
C ASP A 156 -4.03 -19.50 5.89
N ALA A 157 -4.09 -20.39 4.90
CA ALA A 157 -2.90 -21.03 4.37
C ALA A 157 -1.99 -19.99 3.67
N PRO A 158 -0.66 -20.15 3.72
CA PRO A 158 0.23 -19.31 2.94
C PRO A 158 -0.11 -19.32 1.45
N PHE A 159 -0.27 -18.14 0.85
CA PHE A 159 -0.76 -18.01 -0.51
C PHE A 159 0.39 -18.12 -1.53
N ALA A 160 0.97 -19.31 -1.63
CA ALA A 160 2.11 -19.56 -2.51
C ALA A 160 1.75 -19.35 -4.00
N GLY A 161 2.67 -18.73 -4.75
CA GLY A 161 2.54 -18.57 -6.21
C GLY A 161 1.82 -17.29 -6.67
N VAL A 162 1.16 -16.54 -5.77
CA VAL A 162 0.61 -15.22 -6.13
C VAL A 162 1.73 -14.25 -6.48
N ALA A 163 1.47 -13.34 -7.41
CA ALA A 163 2.39 -12.26 -7.70
C ALA A 163 2.00 -11.02 -6.91
N VAL A 164 2.99 -10.37 -6.30
CA VAL A 164 2.81 -9.13 -5.53
C VAL A 164 3.58 -8.03 -6.22
N TYR A 165 2.87 -7.01 -6.69
CA TYR A 165 3.45 -5.77 -7.20
C TYR A 165 3.55 -4.76 -6.07
N VAL A 166 4.70 -4.10 -5.94
CA VAL A 166 4.95 -3.05 -4.94
C VAL A 166 5.42 -1.77 -5.63
N TRP A 167 4.93 -0.62 -5.16
CA TRP A 167 5.47 0.70 -5.49
C TRP A 167 5.39 1.70 -4.35
N HIS A 168 6.30 2.67 -4.32
CA HIS A 168 6.27 3.78 -3.36
C HIS A 168 7.07 4.99 -3.85
N CYS A 169 6.96 6.11 -3.14
CA CYS A 169 7.73 7.32 -3.42
C CYS A 169 9.20 7.21 -2.99
N ASP A 170 10.07 8.00 -3.60
CA ASP A 170 11.46 8.16 -3.17
C ASP A 170 11.62 9.02 -1.91
N ALA A 171 12.88 9.27 -1.52
CA ALA A 171 13.22 10.07 -0.33
C ALA A 171 12.81 11.56 -0.42
N SER A 172 12.51 12.06 -1.62
CA SER A 172 11.96 13.41 -1.85
C SER A 172 10.44 13.42 -1.98
N GLY A 173 9.78 12.26 -1.90
CA GLY A 173 8.34 12.12 -2.05
C GLY A 173 7.85 12.03 -3.50
N GLY A 174 8.77 11.90 -4.46
CA GLY A 174 8.45 11.72 -5.88
C GLY A 174 8.13 10.27 -6.22
N TYR A 175 7.23 10.07 -7.19
CA TYR A 175 6.94 8.76 -7.76
C TYR A 175 7.58 8.64 -9.14
N SER A 176 8.44 7.62 -9.32
CA SER A 176 9.00 7.27 -10.62
C SER A 176 7.87 7.07 -11.64
N MET A 177 8.10 7.42 -12.91
CA MET A 177 7.12 7.45 -14.00
C MET A 177 6.10 8.61 -13.98
N TYR A 178 6.02 9.37 -12.89
CA TYR A 178 4.97 10.39 -12.71
C TYR A 178 5.49 11.77 -12.33
N SER A 179 6.35 11.84 -11.33
CA SER A 179 6.83 13.14 -10.82
C SER A 179 7.86 13.75 -11.75
N ASP A 180 7.83 15.08 -11.84
CA ASP A 180 8.75 15.85 -12.67
C ASP A 180 10.22 15.53 -12.39
N GLY A 181 10.99 15.41 -13.46
CA GLY A 181 12.40 15.04 -13.41
C GLY A 181 12.68 13.54 -13.23
N ILE A 182 11.66 12.72 -12.93
CA ILE A 182 11.79 11.26 -12.78
C ILE A 182 10.71 10.47 -13.55
N THR A 183 10.07 11.10 -14.53
CA THR A 183 9.05 10.48 -15.40
C THR A 183 9.60 9.37 -16.30
N ASP A 184 10.89 9.40 -16.63
CA ASP A 184 11.53 8.34 -17.41
C ASP A 184 12.14 7.22 -16.54
N GLU A 185 12.09 7.36 -15.22
CA GLU A 185 12.64 6.39 -14.27
C GLU A 185 11.61 5.33 -13.87
N THR A 186 12.09 4.14 -13.47
CA THR A 186 11.24 3.00 -13.06
C THR A 186 11.71 2.32 -11.77
N TYR A 187 12.54 3.00 -10.98
CA TYR A 187 12.91 2.51 -9.65
C TYR A 187 11.71 2.44 -8.72
N LEU A 188 11.89 1.76 -7.58
CA LEU A 188 10.94 1.60 -6.48
C LEU A 188 9.61 0.99 -6.93
N ARG A 189 9.66 0.19 -7.99
CA ARG A 189 8.56 -0.60 -8.57
C ARG A 189 9.07 -2.01 -8.85
N GLY A 190 8.33 -3.03 -8.43
CA GLY A 190 8.74 -4.40 -8.70
C GLY A 190 7.71 -5.45 -8.34
N VAL A 191 7.82 -6.59 -9.00
CA VAL A 191 6.98 -7.77 -8.78
C VAL A 191 7.83 -8.88 -8.18
N GLN A 192 7.28 -9.59 -7.19
CA GLN A 192 7.81 -10.86 -6.70
C GLN A 192 6.70 -11.89 -6.67
N VAL A 193 7.07 -13.16 -6.81
CA VAL A 193 6.15 -14.29 -6.64
C VAL A 193 6.31 -14.83 -5.23
N ALA A 194 5.20 -14.98 -4.52
CA ALA A 194 5.18 -15.49 -3.16
C ALA A 194 5.71 -16.93 -3.11
N ASP A 195 6.60 -17.19 -2.15
CA ASP A 195 7.17 -18.51 -1.92
C ASP A 195 6.20 -19.47 -1.21
N ALA A 196 6.70 -20.64 -0.78
CA ALA A 196 5.89 -21.65 -0.10
C ALA A 196 5.34 -21.18 1.26
N ASP A 197 5.95 -20.17 1.87
CA ASP A 197 5.50 -19.53 3.10
C ASP A 197 4.62 -18.28 2.81
N GLY A 198 4.22 -18.09 1.55
CA GLY A 198 3.40 -16.96 1.12
C GLY A 198 4.16 -15.64 1.16
N ALA A 199 5.49 -15.67 1.26
CA ALA A 199 6.31 -14.49 1.48
C ALA A 199 6.88 -13.95 0.16
N VAL A 200 6.87 -12.63 0.03
CA VAL A 200 7.69 -11.88 -0.93
C VAL A 200 8.64 -10.97 -0.17
N THR A 201 9.86 -10.78 -0.70
CA THR A 201 10.83 -9.87 -0.10
C THR A 201 11.46 -8.97 -1.15
N PHE A 202 11.51 -7.67 -0.85
CA PHE A 202 12.07 -6.62 -1.69
C PHE A 202 13.20 -5.89 -0.98
N THR A 203 14.28 -5.60 -1.70
CA THR A 203 15.31 -4.63 -1.30
C THR A 203 14.96 -3.28 -1.91
N SER A 204 14.78 -2.27 -1.06
CA SER A 204 14.33 -0.93 -1.45
C SER A 204 14.97 0.15 -0.55
N ILE A 205 14.39 1.35 -0.55
CA ILE A 205 14.66 2.44 0.39
C ILE A 205 13.40 2.78 1.19
N PHE A 206 13.56 3.40 2.36
CA PHE A 206 12.46 3.89 3.17
C PHE A 206 11.73 5.05 2.44
N PRO A 207 10.39 5.06 2.35
CA PRO A 207 9.64 6.12 1.64
C PRO A 207 9.58 7.43 2.43
N ALA A 208 9.52 8.56 1.73
CA ALA A 208 9.31 9.87 2.33
C ALA A 208 7.86 10.08 2.82
N CYS A 209 7.65 11.19 3.52
CA CYS A 209 6.30 11.72 3.77
C CYS A 209 6.04 12.88 2.82
N TYR A 210 5.19 12.68 1.82
CA TYR A 210 4.67 13.78 1.02
C TYR A 210 3.42 14.39 1.68
N SER A 211 2.97 15.55 1.19
CA SER A 211 1.89 16.30 1.83
C SER A 211 0.55 15.55 1.76
N GLY A 212 -0.19 15.56 2.87
CA GLY A 212 -1.59 15.09 2.92
C GLY A 212 -1.79 13.58 3.05
N ARG A 213 -0.72 12.77 3.11
CA ARG A 213 -0.81 11.31 3.28
C ARG A 213 0.17 10.81 4.33
N TRP A 214 -0.26 9.84 5.14
CA TRP A 214 0.63 9.06 6.02
C TRP A 214 1.66 8.31 5.18
N PRO A 215 2.93 8.16 5.59
CA PRO A 215 3.92 7.44 4.79
C PRO A 215 3.54 5.97 4.55
N HIS A 216 3.65 5.52 3.31
CA HIS A 216 3.15 4.21 2.90
C HIS A 216 3.93 3.59 1.74
N ILE A 217 3.69 2.30 1.55
CA ILE A 217 4.11 1.51 0.39
C ILE A 217 2.86 0.85 -0.18
N HIS A 218 2.58 1.04 -1.46
CA HIS A 218 1.46 0.38 -2.10
C HIS A 218 1.81 -1.05 -2.48
N PHE A 219 0.80 -1.91 -2.50
CA PHE A 219 0.91 -3.21 -3.13
C PHE A 219 -0.40 -3.66 -3.79
N GLU A 220 -0.25 -4.49 -4.81
CA GLU A 220 -1.31 -5.24 -5.45
C GLU A 220 -0.97 -6.71 -5.47
N VAL A 221 -1.98 -7.55 -5.27
CA VAL A 221 -1.84 -9.00 -5.35
C VAL A 221 -2.57 -9.49 -6.60
N TYR A 222 -1.90 -10.33 -7.37
CA TYR A 222 -2.41 -10.96 -8.59
C TYR A 222 -2.38 -12.48 -8.43
N PRO A 223 -3.27 -13.23 -9.12
CA PRO A 223 -3.31 -14.69 -9.04
C PRO A 223 -1.97 -15.37 -9.35
N ASP A 224 -1.22 -14.82 -10.31
CA ASP A 224 0.10 -15.29 -10.72
C ASP A 224 0.87 -14.20 -11.48
N ALA A 225 2.15 -14.49 -11.79
CA ALA A 225 3.03 -13.58 -12.51
C ALA A 225 2.60 -13.29 -13.97
N ALA A 226 1.77 -14.13 -14.58
CA ALA A 226 1.28 -13.88 -15.94
C ALA A 226 0.10 -12.89 -15.93
N SER A 227 -0.61 -12.79 -14.82
CA SER A 227 -1.78 -11.94 -14.63
C SER A 227 -1.43 -10.47 -14.36
N VAL A 228 -0.18 -10.14 -14.00
CA VAL A 228 0.24 -8.78 -13.63
C VAL A 228 0.15 -7.75 -14.76
N THR A 229 0.05 -8.18 -16.02
CA THR A 229 -0.11 -7.28 -17.17
C THR A 229 -1.57 -6.90 -17.44
N ASP A 230 -2.49 -7.38 -16.62
CA ASP A 230 -3.91 -7.03 -16.69
C ASP A 230 -4.35 -6.51 -15.32
N SER A 231 -4.44 -5.19 -15.17
CA SER A 231 -4.85 -4.54 -13.93
C SER A 231 -6.26 -4.94 -13.46
N SER A 232 -7.09 -5.52 -14.34
CA SER A 232 -8.41 -6.04 -13.94
C SER A 232 -8.36 -7.41 -13.26
N SER A 233 -7.21 -8.08 -13.32
CA SER A 233 -6.96 -9.37 -12.66
C SER A 233 -6.46 -9.23 -11.22
N THR A 234 -6.28 -8.02 -10.71
CA THR A 234 -5.90 -7.75 -9.31
C THR A 234 -6.93 -8.38 -8.36
N ILE A 235 -6.46 -9.14 -7.37
CA ILE A 235 -7.29 -9.78 -6.33
C ILE A 235 -7.28 -9.01 -5.01
N ALA A 236 -6.34 -8.09 -4.80
CA ALA A 236 -6.36 -7.13 -3.69
C ALA A 236 -5.47 -5.95 -4.02
N THR A 237 -5.91 -4.73 -3.68
CA THR A 237 -5.08 -3.52 -3.69
C THR A 237 -5.03 -2.98 -2.28
N SER A 238 -3.84 -2.76 -1.71
CA SER A 238 -3.74 -2.16 -0.38
C SER A 238 -2.43 -1.41 -0.18
N GLN A 239 -2.18 -0.97 1.04
CA GLN A 239 -1.04 -0.13 1.40
C GLN A 239 -0.47 -0.58 2.75
N VAL A 240 0.86 -0.59 2.86
CA VAL A 240 1.57 -0.74 4.13
C VAL A 240 1.72 0.64 4.75
N ALA A 241 1.13 0.88 5.92
CA ALA A 241 1.37 2.08 6.69
C ALA A 241 2.69 1.96 7.46
N MET A 242 3.55 2.98 7.37
CA MET A 242 4.87 2.94 8.01
C MET A 242 4.79 3.32 9.51
N PRO A 243 5.51 2.61 10.41
CA PRO A 243 5.53 2.94 11.84
C PRO A 243 6.08 4.33 12.14
N GLN A 244 5.33 5.13 12.91
CA GLN A 244 5.67 6.51 13.24
C GLN A 244 7.10 6.66 13.80
N ALA A 245 7.52 5.80 14.72
CA ALA A 245 8.85 5.90 15.34
C ALA A 245 10.00 5.73 14.32
N ALA A 246 9.81 4.87 13.33
CA ALA A 246 10.77 4.72 12.24
C ALA A 246 10.76 5.95 11.32
N CYS A 247 9.56 6.44 10.97
CA CYS A 247 9.39 7.67 10.19
C CYS A 247 10.09 8.87 10.85
N GLU A 248 9.85 9.12 12.14
CA GLU A 248 10.48 10.22 12.89
C GLU A 248 12.01 10.13 12.89
N THR A 249 12.56 8.91 12.97
CA THR A 249 14.01 8.69 12.93
C THR A 249 14.59 8.98 11.54
N VAL A 250 13.95 8.47 10.48
CA VAL A 250 14.41 8.63 9.10
C VAL A 250 14.26 10.09 8.63
N TYR A 251 13.15 10.74 8.96
CA TYR A 251 12.85 12.10 8.47
C TYR A 251 13.63 13.21 9.18
N ALA A 252 14.42 12.87 10.20
CA ALA A 252 15.42 13.75 10.78
C ALA A 252 16.69 13.87 9.91
N LEU A 253 16.86 12.99 8.92
CA LEU A 253 18.00 13.01 7.99
C LEU A 253 17.81 14.05 6.89
N ALA A 254 18.92 14.63 6.43
CA ALA A 254 18.90 15.66 5.38
C ALA A 254 18.37 15.14 4.03
N ASP A 255 18.57 13.85 3.73
CA ASP A 255 18.13 13.22 2.49
C ASP A 255 16.59 13.12 2.38
N TYR A 256 15.86 13.36 3.48
CA TYR A 256 14.40 13.30 3.58
C TYR A 256 13.78 14.68 3.88
N ASP A 257 14.38 15.75 3.35
CA ASP A 257 13.94 17.12 3.59
C ASP A 257 12.42 17.29 3.32
N GLY A 258 11.78 18.13 4.13
CA GLY A 258 10.32 18.32 4.10
C GLY A 258 9.48 17.20 4.74
N SER A 259 9.97 15.95 4.82
CA SER A 259 9.18 14.82 5.35
C SER A 259 8.77 15.01 6.81
N SER A 260 9.66 15.54 7.66
CA SER A 260 9.33 15.83 9.07
C SER A 260 8.20 16.86 9.20
N ARG A 261 8.17 17.88 8.34
CA ARG A 261 7.10 18.89 8.31
C ARG A 261 5.78 18.29 7.87
N ASN A 262 5.79 17.40 6.87
CA ASN A 262 4.59 16.77 6.35
C ASN A 262 4.01 15.76 7.36
N LEU A 263 4.86 14.94 8.00
CA LEU A 263 4.44 14.00 9.03
C LEU A 263 3.73 14.70 10.19
N GLY A 264 4.21 15.89 10.60
CA GLY A 264 3.58 16.68 11.65
C GLY A 264 2.17 17.24 11.31
N GLN A 265 1.69 17.07 10.08
CA GLN A 265 0.39 17.54 9.61
C GLN A 265 -0.63 16.41 9.41
N VAL A 266 -0.22 15.16 9.59
CA VAL A 266 -1.07 13.97 9.38
C VAL A 266 -0.92 12.97 10.53
N SER A 267 -1.98 12.24 10.82
CA SER A 267 -2.01 11.03 11.62
C SER A 267 -2.65 9.89 10.84
N LEU A 268 -2.42 8.64 11.25
CA LEU A 268 -3.14 7.48 10.72
C LEU A 268 -4.66 7.70 10.72
N THR A 269 -5.20 8.27 11.80
CA THR A 269 -6.64 8.55 11.95
C THR A 269 -7.17 9.72 11.12
N SER A 270 -6.30 10.62 10.64
CA SER A 270 -6.69 11.73 9.77
C SER A 270 -6.43 11.44 8.29
N ASP A 271 -5.65 10.40 7.99
CA ASP A 271 -5.33 9.99 6.63
C ASP A 271 -6.58 9.44 5.94
N GLY A 272 -6.79 9.83 4.68
CA GLY A 272 -7.98 9.45 3.91
C GLY A 272 -8.02 7.98 3.46
N VAL A 273 -6.97 7.20 3.71
CA VAL A 273 -6.87 5.77 3.41
C VAL A 273 -6.89 4.98 4.73
N PHE A 274 -5.99 5.30 5.67
CA PHE A 274 -5.87 4.54 6.92
C PHE A 274 -6.87 4.95 8.02
N GLY A 275 -7.63 6.03 7.82
CA GLY A 275 -8.46 6.64 8.87
C GLY A 275 -9.58 5.75 9.41
N ASP A 276 -10.09 4.82 8.60
CA ASP A 276 -11.28 4.00 8.92
C ASP A 276 -11.04 3.05 10.11
N ASP A 277 -9.84 2.49 10.23
CA ASP A 277 -9.44 1.63 11.35
C ASP A 277 -8.14 2.09 12.05
N GLY A 278 -7.60 3.24 11.65
CA GLY A 278 -6.31 3.74 12.13
C GLY A 278 -5.11 2.95 11.61
N GLY A 279 -5.25 2.27 10.48
CA GLY A 279 -4.24 1.38 9.88
C GLY A 279 -4.06 0.07 10.66
N ALA A 280 -5.05 -0.38 11.43
CA ALA A 280 -4.90 -1.52 12.34
C ALA A 280 -4.48 -2.82 11.62
N LEU A 281 -4.93 -2.99 10.37
CA LEU A 281 -4.61 -4.16 9.54
C LEU A 281 -3.46 -3.91 8.54
N GLN A 282 -2.99 -2.66 8.44
CA GLN A 282 -2.02 -2.21 7.43
C GLN A 282 -0.71 -1.67 8.02
N LEU A 283 -0.66 -1.43 9.33
CA LEU A 283 0.53 -0.94 10.02
C LEU A 283 1.62 -2.00 10.02
N GLY A 284 2.70 -1.73 9.29
CA GLY A 284 3.86 -2.60 9.25
C GLY A 284 4.55 -2.70 10.61
N THR A 285 5.42 -3.70 10.75
CA THR A 285 6.39 -3.77 11.85
C THR A 285 7.76 -3.34 11.33
N THR A 286 8.59 -2.76 12.20
CA THR A 286 9.95 -2.34 11.84
C THR A 286 10.97 -2.89 12.84
N THR A 287 12.11 -3.33 12.31
CA THR A 287 13.33 -3.57 13.09
C THR A 287 14.51 -2.94 12.36
N GLY A 288 15.63 -2.73 13.07
CA GLY A 288 16.80 -2.06 12.51
C GLY A 288 16.86 -0.57 12.86
N ASP A 289 17.62 0.19 12.09
CA ASP A 289 17.92 1.60 12.35
C ASP A 289 18.28 2.35 11.06
N ALA A 290 18.26 3.68 11.10
CA ALA A 290 18.51 4.51 9.93
C ALA A 290 19.94 4.43 9.36
N THR A 291 20.90 3.83 10.09
CA THR A 291 22.29 3.64 9.60
C THR A 291 22.45 2.32 8.86
N ARG A 292 21.88 1.24 9.40
CA ARG A 292 21.97 -0.12 8.83
C ARG A 292 20.83 -0.45 7.87
N GLY A 293 19.77 0.35 7.91
CA GLY A 293 18.51 0.10 7.22
C GLY A 293 17.47 -0.56 8.12
N TYR A 294 16.22 -0.53 7.63
CA TYR A 294 15.07 -1.13 8.29
C TYR A 294 14.63 -2.42 7.62
N ALA A 295 14.24 -3.42 8.41
CA ALA A 295 13.40 -4.51 7.94
C ALA A 295 11.94 -4.18 8.29
N VAL A 296 11.11 -4.05 7.26
CA VAL A 296 9.68 -3.76 7.35
C VAL A 296 8.92 -5.04 7.01
N ALA A 297 7.94 -5.41 7.83
CA ALA A 297 7.13 -6.58 7.58
C ALA A 297 5.63 -6.34 7.83
N LEU A 298 4.79 -6.89 6.95
CA LEU A 298 3.33 -6.93 7.11
C LEU A 298 2.81 -8.30 6.68
N THR A 299 1.84 -8.84 7.42
CA THR A 299 1.07 -10.02 7.01
C THR A 299 -0.30 -9.56 6.53
N ALA A 300 -0.66 -9.89 5.29
CA ALA A 300 -1.92 -9.51 4.67
C ALA A 300 -2.77 -10.78 4.43
N ARG A 301 -4.00 -10.79 4.96
CA ARG A 301 -5.00 -11.83 4.67
C ARG A 301 -5.83 -11.39 3.49
N VAL A 302 -5.76 -12.10 2.39
CA VAL A 302 -6.51 -11.81 1.16
C VAL A 302 -7.66 -12.79 1.04
N ASP A 303 -8.87 -12.31 0.79
CA ASP A 303 -10.02 -13.17 0.49
C ASP A 303 -10.29 -13.21 -1.01
N THR A 304 -10.01 -14.34 -1.64
CA THR A 304 -10.25 -14.53 -3.08
C THR A 304 -11.73 -14.58 -3.46
N ALA A 305 -12.64 -14.66 -2.48
CA ALA A 305 -14.07 -14.56 -2.70
C ALA A 305 -14.60 -13.12 -2.64
N THR A 306 -13.82 -12.16 -2.10
CA THR A 306 -14.16 -10.74 -2.11
C THR A 306 -13.87 -10.18 -3.49
N THR A 307 -14.84 -9.47 -4.08
CA THR A 307 -14.60 -8.76 -5.35
C THR A 307 -13.80 -7.48 -5.05
N PRO A 308 -12.60 -7.32 -5.63
CA PRO A 308 -11.77 -6.14 -5.41
C PRO A 308 -12.43 -4.89 -5.99
N THR A 309 -12.21 -3.74 -5.38
CA THR A 309 -12.70 -2.45 -5.87
C THR A 309 -11.85 -1.88 -7.02
N ALA A 310 -10.88 -2.67 -7.50
CA ALA A 310 -9.89 -2.29 -8.53
C ALA A 310 -9.14 -1.00 -8.18
N GLY A 311 -8.74 -0.84 -6.91
CA GLY A 311 -7.99 0.33 -6.47
C GLY A 311 -8.81 1.63 -6.44
N SER A 312 -10.15 1.54 -6.39
CA SER A 312 -11.00 2.71 -6.22
C SER A 312 -10.91 3.24 -4.78
N ALA A 313 -11.00 4.57 -4.59
CA ALA A 313 -11.10 5.13 -3.24
C ALA A 313 -12.30 4.52 -2.49
N PRO A 314 -12.18 4.22 -1.17
CA PRO A 314 -13.28 3.69 -0.38
C PRO A 314 -14.54 4.53 -0.58
N GLY A 315 -15.68 3.87 -0.78
CA GLY A 315 -16.96 4.55 -0.85
C GLY A 315 -17.24 5.19 0.51
N GLY A 316 -17.06 6.52 0.60
CA GLY A 316 -17.32 7.28 1.82
C GLY A 316 -18.66 6.88 2.44
N ARG A 317 -18.62 6.48 3.72
CA ARG A 317 -19.81 6.25 4.53
C ARG A 317 -20.39 7.55 5.06
#